data_AF-A0A9Q4FZ01-F1
#
_entry.id   AF-A0A9Q4FZ01-F1
#
_cell.length_a   1.000
_cell.length_b   1.000
_cell.length_c   1.000
_cell.angle_alpha   90.00
_cell.angle_beta   90.00
_cell.angle_gamma   90.00
#
_symmetry.space_group_name_H-M   'P 1'
#
loop_
_entity.id
_entity.type
_entity.pdbx_description
1 polymer ?
#
loop_
_entity_poly.entity_id
_entity_poly.type
_entity_poly.pdbx_seq_one_letter_code
_entity_poly.pdbx_strand_id
1 'polypeptide(L)'
;MEIERFTSVPNGQGGYTQEWTVIAQINGTIDMLQGGINTDQQKVKEDSTHILIVIGTLDIKQGDRVRAFDKAYDVQYVDDPLNMGHHLEIELKVRG
;
A
#
# COMPACT_ATOMS: atom_id res chain seq x y z
N MET A 1 -5.74 2.51 9.91
CA MET A 1 -4.63 2.39 8.93
C MET A 1 -4.79 3.51 7.92
N GLU A 2 -3.70 3.96 7.30
CA GLU A 2 -3.72 5.14 6.43
C GLU A 2 -3.40 4.74 5.00
N ILE A 3 -4.15 5.27 4.03
CA ILE A 3 -3.81 5.18 2.61
C ILE A 3 -3.21 6.50 2.19
N GLU A 4 -2.09 6.44 1.50
CA GLU A 4 -1.38 7.58 0.99
C GLU A 4 -1.22 7.48 -0.52
N ARG A 5 -1.36 8.62 -1.17
CA ARG A 5 -1.15 8.76 -2.60
C ARG A 5 0.06 9.62 -2.85
N PHE A 6 0.89 9.17 -3.77
CA PHE A 6 2.04 9.93 -4.23
C PHE A 6 1.58 11.07 -5.13
N THR A 7 2.01 12.28 -4.81
CA THR A 7 1.78 13.47 -5.62
C THR A 7 3.11 14.11 -5.98
N SER A 8 3.18 14.64 -7.20
CA SER A 8 4.33 15.36 -7.73
C SER A 8 3.90 16.79 -8.01
N VAL A 9 4.41 17.73 -7.23
CA VAL A 9 4.03 19.15 -7.31
C VAL A 9 5.21 19.93 -7.89
N PRO A 10 5.03 20.74 -8.95
CA PRO A 10 6.11 21.57 -9.48
C PRO A 10 6.71 22.47 -8.40
N ASN A 11 8.04 22.47 -8.27
CA ASN A 11 8.73 23.21 -7.21
C ASN A 11 9.10 24.66 -7.61
N GLY A 12 8.62 25.12 -8.78
CA GLY A 12 8.89 26.46 -9.30
C GLY A 12 10.32 26.69 -9.84
N GLN A 13 11.21 25.70 -9.79
CA GLN A 13 12.60 25.78 -10.25
C GLN A 13 12.89 24.87 -11.46
N GLY A 14 11.82 24.42 -12.14
CA GLY A 14 11.92 23.43 -13.22
C GLY A 14 12.01 21.97 -12.73
N GLY A 15 11.87 21.73 -11.43
CA GLY A 15 11.76 20.39 -10.83
C GLY A 15 10.39 20.13 -10.20
N TYR A 16 10.29 19.00 -9.51
CA TYR A 16 9.09 18.59 -8.77
C TYR A 16 9.44 18.20 -7.34
N THR A 17 8.57 18.52 -6.40
CA THR A 17 8.56 17.98 -5.04
C THR A 17 7.65 16.77 -5.00
N GLN A 18 8.14 15.69 -4.41
CA GLN A 18 7.45 14.42 -4.29
C GLN A 18 6.91 14.26 -2.87
N GLU A 19 5.59 14.14 -2.72
CA GLU A 19 4.93 14.07 -1.41
C GLU A 19 3.95 12.92 -1.34
N TRP A 20 3.91 12.24 -0.19
CA TRP A 20 2.88 11.27 0.13
C TRP A 20 1.80 11.95 0.97
N THR A 21 0.57 11.98 0.45
CA THR A 21 -0.55 12.62 1.14
C THR A 21 -1.56 11.56 1.57
N VAL A 22 -2.01 11.61 2.81
CA VAL A 22 -3.07 10.72 3.31
C VAL A 22 -4.38 11.05 2.58
N ILE A 23 -4.93 10.07 1.88
CA ILE A 23 -6.20 10.19 1.13
C ILE A 23 -7.38 9.55 1.87
N ALA A 24 -7.12 8.58 2.75
CA ALA A 24 -8.16 7.90 3.51
C ALA A 24 -7.63 7.26 4.80
N GLN A 25 -8.51 7.16 5.80
CA GLN A 25 -8.34 6.35 7.00
C GLN A 25 -9.25 5.14 6.90
N ILE A 26 -8.70 3.95 7.08
CA ILE A 26 -9.46 2.70 6.91
C ILE A 26 -9.31 1.75 8.10
N ASN A 27 -10.34 0.91 8.24
CA ASN A 27 -10.36 -0.29 9.05
C ASN A 27 -10.44 -1.51 8.12
N GLY A 28 -9.67 -2.54 8.45
CA GLY A 28 -9.54 -3.75 7.63
C GLY A 28 -8.57 -4.72 8.29
N THR A 29 -8.34 -5.85 7.62
CA THR A 29 -7.44 -6.90 8.10
C THR A 29 -6.32 -7.09 7.10
N ILE A 30 -5.09 -7.15 7.58
CA ILE A 30 -3.91 -7.49 6.77
C ILE A 30 -3.47 -8.89 7.16
N ASP A 31 -3.31 -9.77 6.17
CA ASP A 31 -2.75 -11.10 6.36
C ASP A 31 -1.60 -11.36 5.39
N MET A 32 -0.62 -12.16 5.82
CA MET A 32 0.54 -12.48 4.99
C MET A 32 0.17 -13.57 3.99
N LEU A 33 0.44 -13.33 2.70
CA LEU A 33 0.25 -14.33 1.65
C LEU A 33 1.49 -15.22 1.51
N GLN A 34 2.65 -14.60 1.35
CA GLN A 34 3.92 -15.31 1.18
C GLN A 34 5.11 -14.39 1.46
N GLY A 35 6.28 -14.98 1.64
CA GLY A 35 7.54 -14.25 1.76
C GLY A 35 8.40 -14.74 2.91
N GLY A 36 9.41 -13.93 3.21
CA GLY A 36 10.35 -14.24 4.28
C GLY A 36 11.32 -13.10 4.54
N ILE A 37 12.44 -13.48 5.13
CA ILE A 37 13.53 -12.55 5.42
C ILE A 37 14.61 -12.77 4.36
N ASN A 38 14.93 -11.71 3.62
CA ASN A 38 16.06 -11.70 2.70
C ASN A 38 17.24 -10.96 3.33
N THR A 39 18.43 -11.52 3.17
CA THR A 39 19.68 -10.89 3.61
C THR A 39 20.38 -10.35 2.39
N ASP A 40 20.17 -9.07 2.11
CA ASP A 40 20.78 -8.39 0.97
C ASP A 40 21.72 -7.29 1.49
N GLN A 41 22.97 -7.27 0.99
CA GLN A 41 23.97 -6.24 1.34
C GLN A 41 24.12 -5.98 2.86
N GLN A 42 24.21 -7.04 3.67
CA GLN A 42 24.33 -6.98 5.14
C GLN A 42 23.13 -6.35 5.87
N LYS A 43 22.01 -6.10 5.18
CA LYS A 43 20.74 -5.70 5.80
C LYS A 43 19.74 -6.85 5.75
N VAL A 44 19.20 -7.17 6.91
CA VAL A 44 18.08 -8.09 7.05
C VAL A 44 16.82 -7.31 6.67
N LYS A 45 16.19 -7.67 5.56
CA LYS A 45 14.98 -7.02 5.08
C LYS A 45 13.84 -8.03 4.97
N GLU A 46 12.65 -7.60 5.35
CA GLU A 46 11.44 -8.37 5.07
C GLU A 46 11.08 -8.22 3.60
N ASP A 47 10.86 -9.35 2.94
CA ASP A 47 10.45 -9.41 1.55
C ASP A 47 9.22 -10.32 1.45
N SER A 48 8.04 -9.72 1.65
CA SER A 48 6.78 -10.43 1.79
C SER A 48 5.63 -9.70 1.10
N THR A 49 4.66 -10.48 0.63
CA THR A 49 3.38 -9.99 0.11
C THR A 49 2.27 -10.32 1.09
N HIS A 50 1.25 -9.47 1.09
CA HIS A 50 0.11 -9.54 1.99
C HIS A 50 -1.18 -9.27 1.23
N ILE A 51 -2.30 -9.69 1.81
CA ILE A 51 -3.63 -9.28 1.38
C ILE A 51 -4.22 -8.35 2.44
N LEU A 52 -4.73 -7.21 2.00
CA LEU A 52 -5.56 -6.32 2.80
C LEU A 52 -7.02 -6.50 2.38
N ILE A 53 -7.87 -6.83 3.34
CA ILE A 53 -9.32 -6.95 3.16
C ILE A 53 -10.00 -5.77 3.82
N VAL A 54 -10.78 -5.00 3.05
CA VAL A 54 -11.53 -3.83 3.52
C VAL A 54 -12.98 -3.95 3.10
N ILE A 55 -13.92 -3.76 4.04
CA ILE A 55 -15.35 -3.75 3.73
C ILE A 55 -15.74 -2.41 3.12
N GLY A 56 -16.56 -2.46 2.06
CA GLY A 56 -17.03 -1.31 1.30
C GLY A 56 -16.17 -0.98 0.09
N THR A 57 -16.44 0.19 -0.50
CA THR A 57 -15.72 0.72 -1.65
C THR A 57 -14.78 1.85 -1.23
N LEU A 58 -13.65 1.97 -1.95
CA LEU A 58 -12.58 2.89 -1.60
C LEU A 58 -11.78 3.29 -2.84
N ASP A 59 -11.44 4.57 -2.98
CA ASP A 59 -10.52 5.06 -4.03
C ASP A 59 -9.07 4.73 -3.67
N ILE A 60 -8.74 3.44 -3.66
CA ILE A 60 -7.37 2.93 -3.57
C ILE A 60 -6.97 2.34 -4.92
N LYS A 61 -5.73 2.54 -5.32
CA LYS A 61 -5.20 2.00 -6.58
C LYS A 61 -3.74 1.60 -6.48
N GLN A 62 -3.27 0.84 -7.48
CA GLN A 62 -1.86 0.50 -7.63
C GLN A 62 -0.98 1.76 -7.59
N GLY A 63 0.13 1.69 -6.84
CA GLY A 63 1.04 2.81 -6.61
C GLY A 63 0.67 3.70 -5.42
N ASP A 64 -0.53 3.55 -4.84
CA ASP A 64 -0.80 4.05 -3.50
C ASP A 64 0.00 3.24 -2.46
N ARG A 65 0.09 3.78 -1.24
CA ARG A 65 0.80 3.19 -0.12
C ARG A 65 -0.15 3.01 1.07
N VAL A 66 -0.04 1.89 1.76
CA VAL A 66 -0.74 1.64 3.03
C VAL A 66 0.25 1.74 4.17
N ARG A 67 -0.05 2.55 5.19
CA ARG A 67 0.68 2.57 6.48
C ARG A 67 -0.14 1.92 7.57
N ALA A 68 0.44 0.88 8.18
CA ALA A 68 -0.19 0.09 9.23
C ALA A 68 0.88 -0.57 10.11
N PHE A 69 0.67 -0.61 11.42
CA PHE A 69 1.53 -1.35 12.38
C PHE A 69 3.04 -1.06 12.22
N ASP A 70 3.42 0.22 12.10
CA ASP A 70 4.79 0.70 11.86
C ASP A 70 5.46 0.18 10.57
N LYS A 71 4.68 -0.42 9.67
CA LYS A 71 5.11 -0.85 8.34
C LYS A 71 4.46 -0.01 7.25
N ALA A 72 5.13 0.05 6.12
CA ALA A 72 4.61 0.60 4.88
C ALA A 72 4.51 -0.51 3.83
N TYR A 73 3.43 -0.46 3.06
CA TYR A 73 3.14 -1.43 2.02
C TYR A 73 2.80 -0.71 0.72
N ASP A 74 3.36 -1.18 -0.38
CA ASP A 74 3.00 -0.70 -1.71
C ASP A 74 1.82 -1.50 -2.26
N VAL A 75 0.78 -0.80 -2.71
CA VAL A 75 -0.38 -1.43 -3.36
C VAL A 75 0.04 -1.96 -4.73
N GLN A 76 -0.06 -3.28 -4.90
CA GLN A 76 0.27 -3.97 -6.16
C GLN A 76 -0.97 -4.14 -7.04
N TYR A 77 -2.08 -4.57 -6.45
CA TYR A 77 -3.33 -4.84 -7.15
C TYR A 77 -4.53 -4.62 -6.24
N VAL A 78 -5.67 -4.20 -6.82
CA VAL A 78 -6.93 -3.96 -6.11
C VAL A 78 -8.01 -4.74 -6.82
N ASP A 79 -8.68 -5.64 -6.10
CA ASP A 79 -9.77 -6.47 -6.59
C ASP A 79 -11.08 -6.17 -5.86
N ASP A 80 -12.21 -6.24 -6.60
CA ASP A 80 -13.55 -6.34 -6.03
C ASP A 80 -14.05 -7.76 -6.28
N PRO A 81 -13.93 -8.66 -5.27
CA PRO A 81 -14.27 -10.06 -5.46
C PRO A 81 -15.70 -10.22 -5.97
N LEU A 82 -15.83 -10.97 -7.08
CA LEU A 82 -17.10 -11.19 -7.77
C LEU A 82 -17.78 -9.92 -8.31
N ASN A 83 -17.11 -8.76 -8.28
CA ASN A 83 -17.64 -7.44 -8.67
C ASN A 83 -18.92 -7.06 -7.91
N MET A 84 -18.99 -7.35 -6.61
CA MET A 84 -20.19 -7.16 -5.80
C MET A 84 -20.20 -5.83 -5.02
N GLY A 85 -19.09 -5.10 -4.97
CA GLY A 85 -18.96 -3.85 -4.22
C GLY A 85 -19.12 -4.01 -2.71
N HIS A 86 -18.97 -5.22 -2.18
CA HIS A 86 -19.10 -5.53 -0.75
C HIS A 86 -17.81 -5.29 0.02
N HIS A 87 -16.68 -5.66 -0.57
CA HIS A 87 -15.35 -5.55 0.01
C HIS A 87 -14.31 -5.50 -1.11
N LEU A 88 -13.11 -5.04 -0.77
CA LEU A 88 -11.94 -5.08 -1.64
C LEU A 88 -10.92 -6.07 -1.09
N GLU A 89 -10.27 -6.78 -1.99
CA GLU A 89 -9.08 -7.60 -1.75
C GLU A 89 -7.87 -6.91 -2.41
N ILE A 90 -6.93 -6.41 -1.60
CA ILE A 90 -5.84 -5.56 -2.04
C ILE A 90 -4.52 -6.27 -1.83
N GLU A 91 -3.82 -6.59 -2.91
CA GLU A 91 -2.47 -7.16 -2.83
C GLU A 91 -1.45 -6.09 -2.46
N LEU A 92 -0.66 -6.39 -1.44
CA LEU A 92 0.33 -5.51 -0.84
C LEU A 92 1.71 -6.12 -0.90
N LYS A 93 2.73 -5.29 -1.13
CA LYS A 93 4.15 -5.65 -0.98
C LYS A 93 4.77 -4.86 0.17
N VAL A 94 5.46 -5.52 1.09
CA VAL A 94 6.20 -4.81 2.15
C VAL A 94 7.26 -3.92 1.52
N ARG A 95 7.32 -2.66 1.99
CA ARG A 95 8.34 -1.69 1.57
C ARG A 95 9.46 -1.66 2.61
N GLY A 96 10.64 -2.19 2.23
CA GLY A 96 11.81 -2.35 3.12
C GLY A 96 13.05 -1.54 2.73
#